data_AF-A0A933UDU4-F1
#
_entry.id   AF-A0A933UDU4-F1
#
_cell.length_a   1.000
_cell.length_b   1.000
_cell.length_c   1.000
_cell.angle_alpha   90.00
_cell.angle_beta   90.00
_cell.angle_gamma   90.00
#
_symmetry.space_group_name_H-M   'P 1'
#
loop_
_entity.id
_entity.type
_entity.pdbx_description
1 polymer ?
#
loop_
_entity_poly.entity_id
_entity_poly.type
_entity_poly.pdbx_seq_one_letter_code
_entity_poly.pdbx_strand_id
1 'polypeptide(L)'
;MAWHEFVNAMKDKLSRLSEHYLAALRQHLKSGPTAGSQSATRIGRQAVALGLETLALARIHEQALTTLVLPGGSSKAREQMIKRARAFFAETIVPIEKTHRPALKADAHAHQLNQTLRQRTLESSVSARHLKQGIAQRQAVEAALKQSGKHRTKLLAESRRLQQHSRHLTHQVLSAQEDEWRKISRQLHDEIAQILLGIHVRLLTLKTAARANTGSLRKEIASTQRLVKQSVRTINQFAHEVGLHHET
;
A
#
# COMPACT_ATOMS: atom_id res chain seq x y z
N MET A 1 -47.10 -33.14 5.54
CA MET A 1 -48.56 -32.86 5.54
C MET A 1 -48.90 -31.60 4.74
N ALA A 2 -48.25 -30.45 4.97
CA ALA A 2 -48.53 -29.19 4.26
C ALA A 2 -48.44 -29.20 2.71
N TRP A 3 -47.52 -29.97 2.12
CA TRP A 3 -47.39 -30.02 0.65
C TRP A 3 -48.54 -30.77 -0.04
N HIS A 4 -49.05 -31.85 0.58
CA HIS A 4 -50.20 -32.59 0.05
C HIS A 4 -51.52 -31.81 0.18
N GLU A 5 -51.71 -31.10 1.30
CA GLU A 5 -52.87 -30.20 1.49
C GLU A 5 -52.87 -29.06 0.46
N PHE A 6 -51.70 -28.48 0.19
CA PHE A 6 -51.54 -27.45 -0.84
C PHE A 6 -51.86 -27.97 -2.25
N VAL A 7 -51.35 -29.15 -2.62
CA VAL A 7 -51.63 -29.78 -3.91
C VAL A 7 -53.12 -30.08 -4.09
N ASN A 8 -53.78 -30.59 -3.05
CA ASN A 8 -55.23 -30.86 -3.10
C ASN A 8 -56.05 -29.57 -3.23
N ALA A 9 -55.73 -28.53 -2.45
CA ALA A 9 -56.40 -27.23 -2.54
C ALA A 9 -56.22 -26.57 -3.92
N MET A 10 -55.06 -26.76 -4.57
CA MET A 10 -54.83 -26.26 -5.93
C MET A 10 -55.64 -27.03 -6.97
N LYS A 11 -55.74 -28.36 -6.84
CA LYS A 11 -56.56 -29.21 -7.71
C LYS A 11 -58.04 -28.84 -7.65
N ASP A 12 -58.56 -28.52 -6.46
CA ASP A 12 -59.93 -28.06 -6.28
C ASP A 12 -60.17 -26.69 -6.94
N LYS A 13 -59.24 -25.74 -6.77
CA LYS A 13 -59.31 -24.43 -7.43
C LYS A 13 -59.27 -24.53 -8.95
N LEU A 14 -58.44 -25.42 -9.50
CA LEU A 14 -58.37 -25.68 -10.94
C LEU A 14 -59.66 -26.29 -11.47
N SER A 15 -60.24 -27.25 -10.75
CA SER A 15 -61.51 -27.89 -11.11
C SER A 15 -62.65 -26.86 -11.15
N ARG A 16 -62.73 -26.01 -10.12
CA ARG A 16 -63.70 -24.89 -10.09
C ARG A 16 -63.48 -23.93 -11.26
N LEU A 17 -62.23 -23.59 -11.60
CA LEU A 17 -61.96 -22.71 -12.74
C LEU A 17 -62.41 -23.38 -14.06
N SER A 18 -62.15 -24.67 -14.25
CA SER A 18 -62.59 -25.42 -15.43
C SER A 18 -64.11 -25.45 -15.57
N GLU A 19 -64.84 -25.64 -14.47
CA GLU A 19 -66.32 -25.59 -14.47
C GLU A 19 -66.84 -24.19 -14.84
N HIS A 20 -66.27 -23.13 -14.25
CA HIS A 20 -66.60 -21.75 -14.58
C HIS A 20 -66.27 -21.42 -16.05
N TYR A 21 -65.15 -21.94 -16.55
CA TYR A 21 -64.74 -21.79 -17.95
C TYR A 21 -65.75 -22.45 -18.89
N LEU A 22 -66.13 -23.70 -18.62
CA LEU A 22 -67.11 -24.45 -19.40
C LEU A 22 -68.47 -23.73 -19.43
N ALA A 23 -68.95 -23.27 -18.27
CA ALA A 23 -70.23 -22.56 -18.16
C ALA A 23 -70.22 -21.25 -18.96
N ALA A 24 -69.15 -20.46 -18.83
CA ALA A 24 -68.99 -19.20 -19.55
C ALA A 24 -68.83 -19.41 -21.06
N LEU A 25 -68.08 -20.42 -21.49
CA LEU A 25 -67.96 -20.79 -22.90
C LEU A 25 -69.31 -21.21 -23.47
N ARG A 26 -70.06 -22.08 -22.76
CA ARG A 26 -71.40 -22.50 -23.16
C ARG A 26 -72.35 -21.32 -23.33
N GLN A 27 -72.29 -20.34 -22.42
CA GLN A 27 -73.10 -19.13 -22.50
C GLN A 27 -72.68 -18.24 -23.69
N HIS A 28 -71.38 -18.06 -23.92
CA HIS A 28 -70.87 -17.28 -25.05
C HIS A 28 -71.25 -17.87 -26.42
N LEU A 29 -71.23 -19.21 -26.53
CA LEU A 29 -71.65 -19.89 -27.75
C LEU A 29 -73.15 -19.65 -28.07
N LYS A 30 -74.00 -19.55 -27.04
CA LYS A 30 -75.45 -19.31 -27.16
C LYS A 30 -75.81 -17.84 -27.38
N SER A 31 -75.26 -16.92 -26.58
CA SER A 31 -75.73 -15.53 -26.45
C SER A 31 -75.02 -14.52 -27.36
N GLY A 32 -74.00 -14.93 -28.13
CA GLY A 32 -73.29 -14.06 -29.07
C GLY A 32 -72.11 -13.26 -28.46
N PRO A 33 -71.41 -12.44 -29.27
CA PRO A 33 -70.06 -11.95 -28.97
C PRO A 33 -69.94 -11.02 -27.75
N THR A 34 -70.92 -10.16 -27.52
CA THR A 34 -70.83 -9.02 -26.59
C THR A 34 -70.91 -9.43 -25.11
N ALA A 35 -71.73 -10.43 -24.77
CA ALA A 35 -71.90 -10.90 -23.38
C ALA A 35 -70.74 -11.77 -22.86
N GLY A 36 -69.92 -12.37 -23.75
CA GLY A 36 -68.86 -13.29 -23.34
C GLY A 36 -67.48 -12.66 -23.13
N SER A 37 -67.22 -11.46 -23.66
CA SER A 37 -65.90 -10.80 -23.53
C SER A 37 -65.57 -10.44 -22.07
N GLN A 38 -66.54 -9.91 -21.31
CA GLN A 38 -66.34 -9.61 -19.89
C GLN A 38 -66.11 -10.87 -19.04
N SER A 39 -66.82 -11.96 -19.36
CA SER A 39 -66.64 -13.25 -18.67
C SER A 39 -65.28 -13.86 -19.00
N ALA A 40 -64.83 -13.81 -20.26
CA ALA A 40 -63.50 -14.25 -20.68
C ALA A 40 -62.39 -13.46 -19.96
N THR A 41 -62.49 -12.13 -19.92
CA THR A 41 -61.53 -11.29 -19.18
C THR A 41 -61.49 -11.64 -17.69
N ARG A 42 -62.64 -11.86 -17.05
CA ARG A 42 -62.71 -12.21 -15.62
C ARG A 42 -62.06 -13.58 -15.35
N ILE A 43 -62.32 -14.57 -16.19
CA ILE A 43 -61.69 -15.90 -16.09
C ILE A 43 -60.18 -15.79 -16.33
N GLY A 44 -59.74 -14.97 -17.28
CA GLY A 44 -58.32 -14.69 -17.51
C GLY A 44 -57.64 -14.09 -16.27
N ARG A 45 -58.30 -13.17 -15.56
CA ARG A 45 -57.78 -12.63 -14.28
C ARG A 45 -57.71 -13.68 -13.17
N GLN A 46 -58.71 -14.58 -13.10
CA GLN A 46 -58.67 -15.71 -12.16
C GLN A 46 -57.55 -16.69 -12.48
N ALA A 47 -57.30 -16.94 -13.76
CA ALA A 47 -56.18 -17.77 -14.21
C ALA A 47 -54.83 -17.15 -13.80
N VAL A 48 -54.65 -15.84 -13.98
CA VAL A 48 -53.46 -15.11 -13.48
C VAL A 48 -53.30 -15.25 -11.97
N ALA A 49 -54.38 -15.09 -11.19
CA ALA A 49 -54.34 -15.20 -9.74
C ALA A 49 -53.98 -16.62 -9.25
N LEU A 50 -54.25 -17.64 -10.06
CA LEU A 50 -53.88 -19.04 -9.82
C LEU A 50 -52.50 -19.41 -10.40
N GLY A 51 -51.80 -18.45 -11.03
CA GLY A 51 -50.50 -18.71 -11.67
C GLY A 51 -50.59 -19.58 -12.92
N LEU A 52 -51.76 -19.66 -13.57
CA LEU A 52 -51.94 -20.46 -14.77
C LEU A 52 -51.36 -19.75 -15.99
N GLU A 53 -50.54 -20.49 -16.74
CA GLU A 53 -50.01 -20.06 -18.02
C GLU A 53 -50.95 -20.45 -19.17
N THR A 54 -50.70 -19.89 -20.35
CA THR A 54 -51.50 -20.09 -21.56
C THR A 54 -51.71 -21.57 -21.91
N LEU A 55 -50.71 -22.43 -21.69
CA LEU A 55 -50.82 -23.87 -21.96
C LEU A 55 -51.83 -24.57 -21.05
N ALA A 56 -51.85 -24.22 -19.76
CA ALA A 56 -52.80 -24.80 -18.82
C ALA A 56 -54.23 -24.39 -19.18
N LEU A 57 -54.43 -23.13 -19.57
CA LEU A 57 -55.72 -22.64 -20.03
C LEU A 57 -56.15 -23.25 -21.36
N ALA A 58 -55.22 -23.54 -22.27
CA ALA A 58 -55.49 -24.22 -23.54
C ALA A 58 -56.05 -25.65 -23.32
N ARG A 59 -55.52 -26.38 -22.33
CA ARG A 59 -56.04 -27.71 -21.95
C ARG A 59 -57.47 -27.63 -21.42
N ILE A 60 -57.77 -26.62 -20.60
CA ILE A 60 -59.13 -26.37 -20.10
C ILE A 60 -60.08 -26.06 -21.26
N HIS A 61 -59.63 -25.24 -22.22
CA HIS A 61 -60.40 -24.89 -23.40
C HIS A 61 -60.72 -26.11 -24.28
N GLU A 62 -59.74 -26.97 -24.52
CA GLU A 62 -59.90 -28.22 -25.27
C GLU A 62 -60.91 -29.15 -24.60
N GLN A 63 -60.77 -29.40 -23.30
CA GLN A 63 -61.72 -30.23 -22.52
C GLN A 63 -63.14 -29.67 -22.57
N ALA A 64 -63.28 -28.34 -22.46
CA ALA A 64 -64.58 -27.69 -22.54
C ALA A 64 -65.20 -27.82 -23.94
N LEU A 65 -64.40 -27.70 -25.00
CA LEU A 65 -64.86 -27.91 -26.37
C LEU A 65 -65.32 -29.35 -26.62
N THR A 66 -64.55 -30.35 -26.20
CA THR A 66 -64.95 -31.77 -26.31
C THR A 66 -66.28 -32.04 -25.62
N THR A 67 -66.54 -31.37 -24.50
CA THR A 67 -67.80 -31.48 -23.75
C THR A 67 -68.99 -30.80 -24.47
N LEU A 68 -68.74 -29.76 -25.26
CA LEU A 68 -69.77 -28.93 -25.89
C LEU A 68 -70.07 -29.27 -27.36
N VAL A 69 -69.14 -29.95 -28.05
CA VAL A 69 -69.30 -30.35 -29.46
C VAL A 69 -70.14 -31.63 -29.55
N LEU A 70 -71.43 -31.50 -29.91
CA LEU A 70 -72.31 -32.64 -30.19
C LEU A 70 -72.21 -33.08 -31.66
N PRO A 71 -72.17 -34.39 -31.97
CA PRO A 71 -71.90 -34.89 -33.34
C PRO A 71 -72.98 -34.62 -34.41
N GLY A 72 -74.12 -33.98 -34.10
CA GLY A 72 -75.28 -33.86 -35.02
C GLY A 72 -75.50 -32.52 -35.75
N GLY A 73 -74.61 -31.53 -35.64
CA GLY A 73 -74.81 -30.19 -36.22
C GLY A 73 -74.31 -30.02 -37.66
N SER A 74 -74.92 -29.09 -38.43
CA SER A 74 -74.48 -28.73 -39.79
C SER A 74 -73.06 -28.17 -39.80
N SER A 75 -72.33 -28.36 -40.91
CA SER A 75 -70.93 -27.93 -41.06
C SER A 75 -70.75 -26.42 -40.77
N LYS A 76 -71.65 -25.58 -41.29
CA LYS A 76 -71.66 -24.12 -41.08
C LYS A 76 -71.89 -23.71 -39.61
N ALA A 77 -72.75 -24.44 -38.88
CA ALA A 77 -72.98 -24.17 -37.45
C ALA A 77 -71.75 -24.56 -36.61
N ARG A 78 -71.07 -25.66 -36.98
CA ARG A 78 -69.84 -26.11 -36.33
C ARG A 78 -68.70 -25.12 -36.52
N GLU A 79 -68.51 -24.61 -37.73
CA GLU A 79 -67.50 -23.60 -38.04
C GLU A 79 -67.72 -22.30 -37.25
N GLN A 80 -68.97 -21.83 -37.18
CA GLN A 80 -69.32 -20.63 -36.41
C GLN A 80 -69.10 -20.82 -34.90
N MET A 81 -69.34 -22.02 -34.38
CA MET A 81 -69.08 -22.38 -32.98
C MET A 81 -67.58 -22.36 -32.68
N ILE A 82 -66.76 -22.96 -33.54
CA ILE A 82 -65.29 -22.93 -33.41
C ILE A 82 -64.77 -21.48 -33.45
N LYS A 83 -65.30 -20.66 -34.35
CA LYS A 83 -64.91 -19.23 -34.44
C LYS A 83 -65.24 -18.46 -33.15
N ARG A 84 -66.40 -18.70 -32.54
CA ARG A 84 -66.79 -18.09 -31.26
C ARG A 84 -65.93 -18.60 -30.10
N ALA A 85 -65.66 -19.90 -30.05
CA ALA A 85 -64.79 -20.49 -29.03
C ALA A 85 -63.36 -19.93 -29.10
N ARG A 86 -62.80 -19.78 -30.31
CA ARG A 86 -61.50 -19.15 -30.54
C ARG A 86 -61.47 -17.71 -30.04
N ALA A 87 -62.52 -16.92 -30.33
CA ALA A 87 -62.61 -15.54 -29.86
C ALA A 87 -62.65 -15.46 -28.32
N PHE A 88 -63.40 -16.36 -27.68
CA PHE A 88 -63.45 -16.46 -26.21
C PHE A 88 -62.10 -16.83 -25.60
N PHE A 89 -61.39 -17.80 -26.19
CA PHE A 89 -60.06 -18.20 -25.74
C PHE A 89 -59.05 -17.05 -25.87
N ALA A 90 -59.04 -16.38 -27.03
CA ALA A 90 -58.19 -15.23 -27.29
C ALA A 90 -58.40 -14.10 -26.26
N GLU A 91 -59.65 -13.81 -25.89
CA GLU A 91 -59.95 -12.81 -24.87
C GLU A 91 -59.53 -13.26 -23.46
N THR A 92 -59.61 -14.57 -23.17
CA THR A 92 -59.26 -15.13 -21.86
C THR A 92 -57.75 -15.13 -21.61
N ILE A 93 -56.92 -15.25 -22.65
CA ILE A 93 -55.45 -15.27 -22.50
C ILE A 93 -54.85 -13.86 -22.33
N VAL A 94 -55.55 -12.80 -22.73
CA VAL A 94 -55.04 -11.41 -22.69
C VAL A 94 -54.49 -11.01 -21.30
N PRO A 95 -55.17 -11.27 -20.17
CA PRO A 95 -54.62 -10.95 -18.85
C PRO A 95 -53.33 -11.72 -18.51
N ILE A 96 -53.20 -12.97 -18.98
CA ILE A 96 -52.02 -13.84 -18.75
C ILE A 96 -50.84 -13.31 -19.57
N GLU A 97 -51.06 -12.97 -20.83
CA GLU A 97 -50.01 -12.40 -21.68
C GLU A 97 -49.53 -11.03 -21.17
N LYS A 98 -50.44 -10.23 -20.61
CA LYS A 98 -50.12 -8.92 -20.01
C LYS A 98 -49.19 -9.02 -18.80
N THR A 99 -49.21 -10.11 -18.03
CA THR A 99 -48.30 -10.29 -16.87
C THR A 99 -46.98 -10.94 -17.26
N HIS A 100 -46.96 -11.73 -18.33
CA HIS A 100 -45.76 -12.46 -18.76
C HIS A 100 -44.63 -11.54 -19.24
N ARG A 101 -44.94 -10.54 -20.09
CA ARG A 101 -43.91 -9.65 -20.65
C ARG A 101 -43.17 -8.80 -19.58
N PRO A 102 -43.85 -8.20 -18.59
CA PRO A 102 -43.17 -7.55 -17.47
C PRO A 102 -42.32 -8.52 -16.63
N ALA A 103 -42.82 -9.74 -16.37
CA ALA A 103 -42.09 -10.75 -15.60
C ALA A 103 -40.76 -11.15 -16.29
N LEU A 104 -40.80 -11.43 -17.60
CA LEU A 104 -39.58 -11.72 -18.38
C LEU A 104 -38.57 -10.56 -18.35
N LYS A 105 -39.04 -9.31 -18.41
CA LYS A 105 -38.17 -8.14 -18.31
C LYS A 105 -37.52 -8.03 -16.92
N ALA A 106 -38.30 -8.28 -15.87
CA ALA A 106 -37.80 -8.25 -14.49
C ALA A 106 -36.76 -9.36 -14.25
N ASP A 107 -37.00 -10.56 -14.78
CA ASP A 107 -36.08 -11.70 -14.68
C ASP A 107 -34.77 -11.43 -15.44
N ALA A 108 -34.84 -10.94 -16.67
CA ALA A 108 -33.66 -10.53 -17.44
C ALA A 108 -32.85 -9.44 -16.72
N HIS A 109 -33.54 -8.46 -16.12
CA HIS A 109 -32.89 -7.41 -15.33
C HIS A 109 -32.23 -7.96 -14.05
N ALA A 110 -32.91 -8.87 -13.34
CA ALA A 110 -32.36 -9.54 -12.17
C ALA A 110 -31.11 -10.38 -12.53
N HIS A 111 -31.14 -11.05 -13.68
CA HIS A 111 -29.98 -11.77 -14.20
C HIS A 111 -28.81 -10.82 -14.52
N GLN A 112 -29.06 -9.69 -15.16
CA GLN A 112 -28.03 -8.68 -15.46
C GLN A 112 -27.41 -8.08 -14.19
N LEU A 113 -28.24 -7.77 -13.19
CA LEU A 113 -27.77 -7.29 -11.88
C LEU A 113 -26.90 -8.34 -11.19
N ASN A 114 -27.32 -9.60 -11.17
CA ASN A 114 -26.53 -10.68 -10.58
C ASN A 114 -25.17 -10.86 -11.26
N GLN A 115 -25.12 -10.76 -12.60
CA GLN A 115 -23.84 -10.81 -13.33
C GLN A 115 -22.93 -9.64 -12.97
N THR A 116 -23.49 -8.43 -12.91
CA THR A 116 -22.74 -7.21 -12.54
C THR A 116 -22.22 -7.29 -11.11
N LEU A 117 -23.04 -7.78 -10.18
CA LEU A 117 -22.63 -8.01 -8.79
C LEU A 117 -21.49 -9.02 -8.71
N ARG A 118 -21.58 -10.16 -9.41
CA ARG A 118 -20.51 -11.15 -9.46
C ARG A 118 -19.20 -10.56 -9.98
N GLN A 119 -19.26 -9.80 -11.07
CA GLN A 119 -18.08 -9.12 -11.63
C GLN A 119 -17.45 -8.17 -10.60
N ARG A 120 -18.25 -7.29 -9.99
CA ARG A 120 -17.74 -6.34 -8.98
C ARG A 120 -17.19 -7.03 -7.73
N THR A 121 -17.80 -8.14 -7.28
CA THR A 121 -17.28 -8.92 -6.16
C THR A 121 -15.89 -9.50 -6.49
N LEU A 122 -15.69 -9.99 -7.72
CA LEU A 122 -14.39 -10.47 -8.17
C LEU A 122 -13.36 -9.33 -8.21
N GLU A 123 -13.69 -8.21 -8.85
CA GLU A 123 -12.82 -7.02 -8.93
C GLU A 123 -12.42 -6.50 -7.54
N SER A 124 -13.39 -6.44 -6.62
CA SER A 124 -13.15 -6.03 -5.23
C SER A 124 -12.24 -7.02 -4.49
N SER A 125 -12.43 -8.33 -4.68
CA SER A 125 -11.58 -9.35 -4.06
C SER A 125 -10.13 -9.30 -4.54
N VAL A 126 -9.92 -9.03 -5.84
CA VAL A 126 -8.59 -8.85 -6.43
C VAL A 126 -7.93 -7.60 -5.86
N SER A 127 -8.66 -6.48 -5.82
CA SER A 127 -8.17 -5.21 -5.27
C SER A 127 -7.81 -5.34 -3.78
N ALA A 128 -8.64 -6.03 -2.99
CA ALA A 128 -8.39 -6.29 -1.57
C ALA A 128 -7.11 -7.13 -1.37
N ARG A 129 -6.87 -8.11 -2.24
CA ARG A 129 -5.64 -8.92 -2.19
C ARG A 129 -4.40 -8.08 -2.50
N HIS A 130 -4.45 -7.23 -3.52
CA HIS A 130 -3.36 -6.31 -3.86
C HIS A 130 -3.06 -5.33 -2.72
N LEU A 131 -4.09 -4.73 -2.12
CA LEU A 131 -3.92 -3.84 -0.97
C LEU A 131 -3.28 -4.55 0.21
N LYS A 132 -3.72 -5.77 0.53
CA LYS A 132 -3.15 -6.57 1.63
C LYS A 132 -1.66 -6.89 1.39
N GLN A 133 -1.29 -7.25 0.16
CA GLN A 133 0.10 -7.47 -0.22
C GLN A 133 0.94 -6.19 -0.12
N GLY A 134 0.40 -5.06 -0.62
CA GLY A 134 1.07 -3.76 -0.56
C GLY A 134 1.30 -3.29 0.88
N ILE A 135 0.35 -3.51 1.78
CA ILE A 135 0.50 -3.20 3.22
C ILE A 135 1.62 -4.05 3.82
N ALA A 136 1.62 -5.37 3.58
CA ALA A 136 2.65 -6.26 4.10
C ALA A 136 4.06 -5.87 3.60
N GLN A 137 4.19 -5.52 2.31
CA GLN A 137 5.45 -5.07 1.75
C GLN A 137 5.94 -3.76 2.38
N ARG A 138 5.05 -2.77 2.55
CA ARG A 138 5.41 -1.49 3.19
C ARG A 138 5.83 -1.68 4.64
N GLN A 139 5.14 -2.54 5.40
CA GLN A 139 5.52 -2.87 6.78
C GLN A 139 6.90 -3.53 6.85
N ALA A 140 7.21 -4.44 5.92
CA ALA A 140 8.54 -5.06 5.86
C ALA A 140 9.65 -4.04 5.56
N VAL A 141 9.42 -3.14 4.59
CA VAL A 141 10.36 -2.07 4.25
C VAL A 141 10.54 -1.09 5.42
N GLU A 142 9.45 -0.69 6.09
CA GLU A 142 9.51 0.19 7.25
C GLU A 142 10.31 -0.44 8.40
N ALA A 143 10.08 -1.73 8.68
CA ALA A 143 10.82 -2.47 9.70
C ALA A 143 12.33 -2.52 9.37
N ALA A 144 12.68 -2.81 8.12
CA ALA A 144 14.06 -2.82 7.66
C ALA A 144 14.72 -1.42 7.77
N LEU A 145 13.99 -0.36 7.39
CA LEU A 145 14.47 1.02 7.48
C LEU A 145 14.67 1.43 8.94
N LYS A 146 13.78 1.02 9.85
CA LYS A 146 13.91 1.28 11.29
C LYS A 146 15.15 0.60 11.87
N GLN A 147 15.44 -0.64 11.46
CA GLN A 147 16.66 -1.35 11.88
C GLN A 147 17.92 -0.68 11.32
N SER A 148 17.92 -0.35 10.03
CA SER A 148 19.03 0.37 9.38
C SER A 148 19.28 1.74 10.04
N GLY A 149 18.22 2.48 10.36
CA GLY A 149 18.30 3.75 11.08
C GLY A 149 18.96 3.60 12.44
N LYS A 150 18.58 2.60 13.24
CA LYS A 150 19.23 2.29 14.53
C LYS A 150 20.70 1.91 14.36
N HIS A 151 21.03 1.16 13.32
CA HIS A 151 22.42 0.79 13.04
C HIS A 151 23.27 2.01 12.66
N ARG A 152 22.73 2.88 11.80
CA ARG A 152 23.41 4.11 11.35
C ARG A 152 23.66 5.08 12.50
N THR A 153 22.70 5.23 13.43
CA THR A 153 22.92 6.09 14.61
C THR A 153 24.01 5.55 15.52
N LYS A 154 24.11 4.23 15.69
CA LYS A 154 25.23 3.60 16.44
C LYS A 154 26.57 3.86 15.77
N LEU A 155 26.69 3.60 14.46
CA LEU A 155 27.92 3.85 13.71
C LEU A 155 28.33 5.33 13.75
N LEU A 156 27.37 6.25 13.64
CA LEU A 156 27.65 7.69 13.75
C LEU A 156 28.14 8.08 15.14
N ALA A 157 27.58 7.50 16.20
CA ALA A 157 28.05 7.73 17.57
C ALA A 157 29.49 7.21 17.77
N GLU A 158 29.79 6.03 17.24
CA GLU A 158 31.13 5.44 17.29
C GLU A 158 32.15 6.26 16.50
N SER A 159 31.82 6.64 15.27
CA SER A 159 32.68 7.50 14.44
C SER A 159 32.99 8.83 15.13
N ARG A 160 31.99 9.46 15.76
CA ARG A 160 32.21 10.69 16.54
C ARG A 160 33.12 10.47 17.74
N ARG A 161 32.95 9.35 18.46
CA ARG A 161 33.81 8.99 19.59
C ARG A 161 35.26 8.80 19.15
N LEU A 162 35.48 8.09 18.04
CA LEU A 162 36.82 7.89 17.47
C LEU A 162 37.44 9.21 17.01
N GLN A 163 36.66 10.09 16.38
CA GLN A 163 37.13 11.41 15.98
C GLN A 163 37.53 12.27 17.19
N GLN A 164 36.74 12.25 18.26
CA GLN A 164 37.09 12.96 19.51
C GLN A 164 38.36 12.39 20.14
N HIS A 165 38.50 11.06 20.17
CA HIS A 165 39.69 10.42 20.69
C HIS A 165 40.95 10.77 19.88
N SER A 166 40.87 10.73 18.55
CA SER A 166 41.95 11.15 17.66
C SER A 166 42.34 12.61 17.90
N ARG A 167 41.37 13.53 17.97
CA ARG A 167 41.65 14.95 18.29
C ARG A 167 42.35 15.11 19.64
N HIS A 168 41.94 14.34 20.64
CA HIS A 168 42.55 14.38 21.96
C HIS A 168 44.00 13.90 21.94
N LEU A 169 44.29 12.77 21.29
CA LEU A 169 45.65 12.25 21.13
C LEU A 169 46.53 13.23 20.35
N THR A 170 46.03 13.80 19.25
CA THR A 170 46.76 14.82 18.49
C THR A 170 47.10 16.02 19.36
N HIS A 171 46.15 16.52 20.16
CA HIS A 171 46.42 17.61 21.09
C HIS A 171 47.47 17.21 22.14
N GLN A 172 47.42 16.01 22.70
CA GLN A 172 48.41 15.54 23.66
C GLN A 172 49.82 15.48 23.05
N VAL A 173 49.96 14.95 21.83
CA VAL A 173 51.24 14.88 21.13
C VAL A 173 51.77 16.29 20.85
N LEU A 174 50.93 17.19 20.31
CA LEU A 174 51.33 18.56 20.03
C LEU A 174 51.76 19.31 21.30
N SER A 175 50.99 19.19 22.39
CA SER A 175 51.35 19.83 23.66
C SER A 175 52.66 19.26 24.23
N ALA A 176 52.85 17.94 24.19
CA ALA A 176 54.09 17.32 24.62
C ALA A 176 55.29 17.80 23.79
N GLN A 177 55.11 17.94 22.47
CA GLN A 177 56.13 18.45 21.58
C GLN A 177 56.45 19.93 21.86
N GLU A 178 55.44 20.78 22.05
CA GLU A 178 55.63 22.19 22.42
C GLU A 178 56.36 22.34 23.76
N ASP A 179 56.03 21.51 24.76
CA ASP A 179 56.70 21.52 26.05
C ASP A 179 58.18 21.13 25.92
N GLU A 180 58.49 20.16 25.05
CA GLU A 180 59.88 19.78 24.76
C GLU A 180 60.64 20.90 24.05
N TRP A 181 60.04 21.54 23.04
CA TRP A 181 60.61 22.72 22.40
C TRP A 181 60.89 23.85 23.40
N ARG A 182 59.98 24.10 24.35
CA ARG A 182 60.19 25.10 25.41
C ARG A 182 61.31 24.72 26.37
N LYS A 183 61.53 23.43 26.65
CA LYS A 183 62.68 22.98 27.46
C LYS A 183 63.99 23.19 26.71
N ILE A 184 64.07 22.72 25.47
CA ILE A 184 65.25 22.87 24.60
C ILE A 184 65.61 24.35 24.46
N SER A 185 64.63 25.21 24.15
CA SER A 185 64.85 26.64 24.02
C SER A 185 65.40 27.28 25.29
N ARG A 186 64.89 26.89 26.48
CA ARG A 186 65.41 27.37 27.76
C ARG A 186 66.83 26.90 28.01
N GLN A 187 67.12 25.62 27.82
CA GLN A 187 68.47 25.07 28.00
C GLN A 187 69.48 25.75 27.08
N LEU A 188 69.13 25.95 25.81
CA LEU A 188 69.97 26.67 24.85
C LEU A 188 70.21 28.12 25.29
N HIS A 189 69.16 28.82 25.74
CA HIS A 189 69.27 30.19 26.20
C HIS A 189 70.18 30.31 27.43
N ASP A 190 70.04 29.41 28.40
CA ASP A 190 70.86 29.35 29.62
C ASP A 190 72.33 29.08 29.27
N GLU A 191 72.59 28.15 28.35
CA GLU A 191 73.95 27.84 27.90
C GLU A 191 74.60 29.01 27.16
N ILE A 192 73.86 29.68 26.26
CA ILE A 192 74.34 30.90 25.58
C ILE A 192 74.63 32.01 26.61
N ALA A 193 73.74 32.23 27.59
CA ALA A 193 73.95 33.23 28.65
C ALA A 193 75.21 32.91 29.47
N GLN A 194 75.43 31.64 29.83
CA GLN A 194 76.62 31.18 30.55
C GLN A 194 77.90 31.41 29.73
N ILE A 195 77.88 31.10 28.44
CA ILE A 195 78.99 31.36 27.51
C ILE A 195 79.30 32.86 27.45
N LEU A 196 78.28 33.70 27.24
CA LEU A 196 78.44 35.15 27.13
C LEU A 196 78.99 35.76 28.43
N LEU A 197 78.52 35.29 29.59
CA LEU A 197 79.06 35.69 30.89
C LEU A 197 80.54 35.31 31.02
N GLY A 198 80.92 34.09 30.63
CA GLY A 198 82.30 33.63 30.63
C GLY A 198 83.21 34.49 29.74
N ILE A 199 82.72 34.89 28.56
CA ILE A 199 83.43 35.83 27.68
C ILE A 199 83.53 37.22 28.32
N HIS A 200 82.44 37.74 28.90
CA HIS A 200 82.42 39.07 29.54
C HIS A 200 83.42 39.17 30.69
N VAL A 201 83.45 38.18 31.58
CA VAL A 201 84.42 38.11 32.69
C VAL A 201 85.86 38.12 32.15
N ARG A 202 86.14 37.38 31.07
CA ARG A 202 87.47 37.37 30.46
C ARG A 202 87.82 38.66 29.72
N LEU A 203 86.85 39.37 29.16
CA LEU A 203 87.08 40.70 28.62
C LEU A 203 87.45 41.70 29.72
N LEU A 204 86.88 41.55 30.92
CA LEU A 204 87.28 42.34 32.09
C LEU A 204 88.71 42.00 32.53
N THR A 205 89.12 40.72 32.57
CA THR A 205 90.51 40.32 32.88
C THR A 205 91.49 40.76 31.80
N LEU A 206 91.09 40.74 30.53
CA LEU A 206 91.86 41.32 29.43
C LEU A 206 92.10 42.81 29.61
N LYS A 207 91.06 43.58 29.98
CA LYS A 207 91.14 45.02 30.22
C LYS A 207 92.11 45.35 31.38
N THR A 208 92.17 44.52 32.42
CA THR A 208 93.14 44.70 33.51
C THR A 208 94.55 44.28 33.07
N ALA A 209 94.73 43.16 32.36
CA ALA A 209 96.01 42.69 31.84
C ALA A 209 96.64 43.67 30.82
N ALA A 210 95.81 44.35 30.02
CA ALA A 210 96.25 45.39 29.08
C ALA A 210 96.93 46.59 29.76
N ARG A 211 96.65 46.83 31.05
CA ARG A 211 97.28 47.88 31.86
C ARG A 211 98.60 47.45 32.52
N ALA A 212 98.91 46.15 32.53
CA ALA A 212 100.03 45.58 33.30
C ALA A 212 101.26 45.21 32.44
N ASN A 213 101.11 44.37 31.41
CA ASN A 213 102.21 43.90 30.54
C ASN A 213 101.69 43.14 29.30
N THR A 214 102.31 43.33 28.13
CA THR A 214 102.06 42.66 26.85
C THR A 214 102.04 41.13 26.93
N GLY A 215 102.87 40.53 27.78
CA GLY A 215 102.91 39.07 27.98
C GLY A 215 101.65 38.51 28.65
N SER A 216 101.07 39.25 29.60
CA SER A 216 99.82 38.87 30.29
C SER A 216 98.60 39.05 29.38
N LEU A 217 98.59 40.12 28.57
CA LEU A 217 97.56 40.38 27.56
C LEU A 217 97.47 39.26 26.53
N ARG A 218 98.61 38.80 25.99
CA ARG A 218 98.65 37.72 24.99
C ARG A 218 98.08 36.41 25.51
N LYS A 219 98.32 36.08 26.79
CA LYS A 219 97.78 34.87 27.44
C LYS A 219 96.26 34.94 27.60
N GLU A 220 95.73 36.08 28.07
CA GLU A 220 94.29 36.28 28.23
C GLU A 220 93.54 36.29 26.89
N ILE A 221 94.15 36.81 25.81
CA ILE A 221 93.55 36.79 24.47
C ILE A 221 93.45 35.34 23.98
N ALA A 222 94.54 34.58 24.08
CA ALA A 222 94.55 33.17 23.69
C ALA A 222 93.56 32.33 24.52
N SER A 223 93.42 32.63 25.81
CA SER A 223 92.45 31.99 26.69
C SER A 223 91.02 32.28 26.23
N THR A 224 90.67 33.56 26.00
CA THR A 224 89.35 33.99 25.52
C THR A 224 88.99 33.35 24.18
N GLN A 225 89.94 33.28 23.23
CA GLN A 225 89.76 32.58 21.96
C GLN A 225 89.45 31.09 22.13
N ARG A 226 90.07 30.40 23.11
CA ARG A 226 89.75 29.00 23.42
C ARG A 226 88.32 28.83 23.94
N LEU A 227 87.85 29.71 24.82
CA LEU A 227 86.46 29.65 25.29
C LEU A 227 85.45 29.90 24.18
N VAL A 228 85.69 30.88 23.31
CA VAL A 228 84.82 31.12 22.14
C VAL A 228 84.79 29.88 21.23
N LYS A 229 85.95 29.27 20.98
CA LYS A 229 86.04 28.04 20.18
C LYS A 229 85.30 26.87 20.82
N GLN A 230 85.34 26.75 22.15
CA GLN A 230 84.59 25.73 22.89
C GLN A 230 83.09 26.00 22.83
N SER A 231 82.68 27.25 22.98
CA SER A 231 81.29 27.71 22.91
C SER A 231 80.63 27.40 21.56
N VAL A 232 81.34 27.65 20.45
CA VAL A 232 80.88 27.31 19.10
C VAL A 232 80.70 25.80 18.94
N ARG A 233 81.55 24.98 19.55
CA ARG A 233 81.41 23.51 19.51
C ARG A 233 80.16 23.06 20.26
N THR A 234 79.90 23.62 21.44
CA THR A 234 78.74 23.26 22.25
C THR A 234 77.43 23.64 21.56
N ILE A 235 77.36 24.84 20.97
CA ILE A 235 76.19 25.27 20.18
C ILE A 235 75.96 24.36 18.97
N ASN A 236 77.02 23.98 18.25
CA ASN A 236 76.90 23.07 17.10
C ASN A 236 76.48 21.66 17.50
N GLN A 237 76.91 21.17 18.67
CA GLN A 237 76.48 19.88 19.21
C GLN A 237 74.98 19.92 19.55
N PHE A 238 74.52 20.97 20.24
CA PHE A 238 73.09 21.16 20.53
C PHE A 238 72.24 21.26 19.26
N ALA A 239 72.68 22.01 18.26
CA ALA A 239 71.97 22.11 16.98
C ALA A 239 71.84 20.76 16.26
N HIS A 240 72.84 19.88 16.40
CA HIS A 240 72.81 18.54 15.84
C HIS A 240 71.85 17.61 16.61
N GLU A 241 71.86 17.67 17.95
CA GLU A 241 70.94 16.91 18.80
C GLU A 241 69.47 17.30 18.55
N VAL A 242 69.18 18.60 18.36
CA VAL A 242 67.83 19.08 18.03
C VAL A 242 67.39 18.69 16.62
N GLY A 243 68.31 18.72 15.64
CA GLY A 243 68.02 18.33 14.26
C GLY A 243 67.63 16.84 14.11
N LEU A 244 68.24 15.96 14.90
CA LEU A 244 67.92 14.52 14.90
C LEU A 244 66.53 14.20 15.46
N HIS A 245 65.99 15.05 16.34
CA HIS A 245 64.64 14.89 16.91
C HIS A 245 63.50 15.35 15.98
N HIS A 246 63.81 15.93 14.82
CA HIS A 246 62.81 16.43 13.86
C HIS A 246 62.63 15.52 12.62
N GLU A 247 63.48 14.49 12.45
CA GLU A 247 63.45 13.58 11.29
C GLU A 247 62.79 12.20 11.54
N THR A 248 62.30 11.94 12.76
CA THR A 248 61.60 10.69 13.14
C THR A 248 60.17 10.95 13.58
#